data_AF-U4QWP1-F1
#
_entry.id   AF-U4QWP1-F1
#
_cell.length_a   1.000
_cell.length_b   1.000
_cell.length_c   1.000
_cell.angle_alpha   90.00
_cell.angle_beta   90.00
_cell.angle_gamma   90.00
#
_symmetry.space_group_name_H-M   'P 1'
#
loop_
_entity.id
_entity.type
_entity.pdbx_description
1 polymer ?
#
loop_
_entity_poly.entity_id
_entity_poly.type
_entity_poly.pdbx_seq_one_letter_code
_entity_poly.pdbx_strand_id
1 'polypeptide(L)'
;MDKTSRILILVEGAKTDFRLMEHLLHIYSIDKNHEIVPYNTNIYVLYQEMFADGDPSSIDLVQLLKEREKDPTKKKIFDARYSDIILIFDFEPQDPQFSGDKILEMMQYFSESSDMGKLYINYPMVEAFYHMKSIPDKDYNDYIVSLEELIEGTYKQRVNRENRNRNYSKFAVNREECNMVIHQNIDKAWRISEARQKLGAVDQLLPDLIEVLMKQLSKVEVEKVIPILCTCVFYIADYNPKFLNG
;
A
#
# COMPACT_ATOMS: atom_id res chain seq x y z
N MET A 1 18.31 -14.50 23.98
CA MET A 1 17.30 -13.48 23.66
C MET A 1 16.70 -13.88 22.35
N ASP A 2 15.42 -14.23 22.37
CA ASP A 2 14.70 -14.69 21.20
C ASP A 2 14.74 -13.56 20.15
N LYS A 3 15.43 -13.77 19.05
CA LYS A 3 15.70 -12.74 18.05
C LYS A 3 14.53 -12.75 17.06
N THR A 4 13.31 -12.54 17.57
CA THR A 4 12.14 -12.36 16.73
C THR A 4 12.32 -11.09 15.91
N SER A 5 12.35 -11.23 14.58
CA SER A 5 12.37 -10.13 13.61
C SER A 5 11.16 -9.23 13.86
N ARG A 6 11.39 -7.96 14.23
CA ARG A 6 10.33 -6.97 14.39
C ARG A 6 10.19 -6.17 13.11
N ILE A 7 8.95 -5.97 12.67
CA ILE A 7 8.63 -5.27 11.43
C ILE A 7 7.86 -4.00 11.77
N LEU A 8 8.32 -2.86 11.27
CA LEU A 8 7.59 -1.59 11.37
C LEU A 8 6.76 -1.42 10.10
N ILE A 9 5.45 -1.17 10.26
CA ILE A 9 4.57 -0.79 9.16
C ILE A 9 4.13 0.66 9.36
N LEU A 10 4.60 1.54 8.50
CA LEU A 10 4.15 2.93 8.42
C LEU A 10 2.96 3.00 7.46
N VAL A 11 1.79 3.39 7.96
CA VAL A 11 0.57 3.59 7.15
C VAL A 11 0.22 5.07 7.09
N GLU A 12 -0.37 5.54 6.00
CA GLU A 12 -0.75 6.95 5.84
C GLU A 12 -1.74 7.41 6.93
N GLY A 13 -2.89 6.75 7.04
CA GLY A 13 -3.98 7.13 7.93
C GLY A 13 -4.13 6.30 9.22
N ALA A 14 -4.46 6.96 10.33
CA ALA A 14 -4.70 6.32 11.64
C ALA A 14 -6.03 5.54 11.77
N LYS A 15 -6.82 5.43 10.70
CA LYS A 15 -8.15 4.80 10.76
C LYS A 15 -8.29 3.64 9.78
N THR A 16 -8.51 3.92 8.50
CA THR A 16 -8.85 2.88 7.52
C THR A 16 -7.64 2.01 7.23
N ASP A 17 -6.48 2.63 7.03
CA ASP A 17 -5.19 1.99 6.74
C ASP A 17 -4.72 1.13 7.90
N PHE A 18 -4.68 1.73 9.09
CA PHE A 18 -4.37 1.02 10.33
C PHE A 18 -5.24 -0.23 10.51
N ARG A 19 -6.57 -0.07 10.38
CA ARG A 19 -7.51 -1.19 10.55
C ARG A 19 -7.36 -2.26 9.49
N LEU A 20 -7.09 -1.89 8.23
CA LEU A 20 -6.87 -2.87 7.18
C LEU A 20 -5.62 -3.71 7.48
N MET A 21 -4.52 -3.06 7.85
CA MET A 21 -3.29 -3.78 8.17
C MET A 21 -3.45 -4.64 9.42
N GLU A 22 -4.06 -4.11 10.49
CA GLU A 22 -4.37 -4.89 11.69
C GLU A 22 -5.22 -6.13 11.36
N HIS A 23 -6.26 -5.96 10.55
CA HIS A 23 -7.12 -7.06 10.08
C HIS A 23 -6.33 -8.12 9.31
N LEU A 24 -5.53 -7.71 8.32
CA LEU A 24 -4.73 -8.63 7.52
C LEU A 24 -3.73 -9.40 8.40
N LEU A 25 -2.96 -8.70 9.24
CA LEU A 25 -1.98 -9.36 10.12
C LEU A 25 -2.63 -10.37 11.06
N HIS A 26 -3.82 -10.05 11.60
CA HIS A 26 -4.60 -10.97 12.43
C HIS A 26 -5.08 -12.20 11.64
N ILE A 27 -5.67 -11.99 10.46
CA ILE A 27 -6.13 -13.07 9.56
C ILE A 27 -5.01 -14.05 9.20
N TYR A 28 -3.78 -13.54 9.02
CA TYR A 28 -2.62 -14.38 8.72
C TYR A 28 -1.82 -14.83 9.95
N SER A 29 -2.24 -14.45 11.17
CA SER A 29 -1.59 -14.80 12.44
C SER A 29 -0.13 -14.38 12.53
N ILE A 30 0.19 -13.20 12.00
CA ILE A 30 1.54 -12.62 12.01
C ILE A 30 1.65 -11.35 12.85
N ASP A 31 0.53 -10.89 13.44
CA ASP A 31 0.39 -9.66 14.24
C ASP A 31 1.44 -9.46 15.35
N LYS A 32 1.92 -10.55 15.98
CA LYS A 32 2.83 -10.46 17.15
C LYS A 32 4.18 -9.79 16.88
N ASN A 33 4.65 -9.81 15.63
CA ASN A 33 5.97 -9.31 15.26
C ASN A 33 5.91 -7.97 14.51
N HIS A 34 4.73 -7.39 14.38
CA HIS A 34 4.50 -6.18 13.60
C HIS A 34 4.04 -5.05 14.50
N GLU A 35 4.60 -3.88 14.25
CA GLU A 35 4.17 -2.63 14.86
C GLU A 35 3.62 -1.72 13.77
N ILE A 36 2.34 -1.37 13.83
CA ILE A 36 1.72 -0.47 12.87
C ILE A 36 1.69 0.93 13.46
N VAL A 37 2.27 1.90 12.74
CA VAL A 37 2.28 3.31 13.13
C VAL A 37 1.66 4.16 12.02
N PRO A 38 0.69 5.04 12.33
CA PRO A 38 0.18 5.98 11.35
C PRO A 38 1.11 7.19 11.19
N TYR A 39 1.40 7.57 9.95
CA TYR A 39 2.16 8.77 9.61
C TYR A 39 1.34 10.06 9.78
N ASN A 40 0.02 9.97 9.56
CA ASN A 40 -0.97 11.05 9.71
C ASN A 40 -0.82 12.23 8.73
N THR A 41 -0.03 12.06 7.67
CA THR A 41 0.07 12.97 6.51
C THR A 41 0.29 12.10 5.28
N ASN A 42 0.52 12.69 4.11
CA ASN A 42 0.76 11.94 2.87
C ASN A 42 2.24 11.75 2.53
N ILE A 43 2.47 11.01 1.45
CA ILE A 43 3.80 10.67 0.92
C ILE A 43 4.66 11.90 0.59
N TYR A 44 4.07 13.02 0.15
CA TYR A 44 4.81 14.21 -0.23
C TYR A 44 5.45 14.93 0.96
N VAL A 45 4.82 14.84 2.13
CA VAL A 45 5.43 15.33 3.39
C VAL A 45 6.65 14.48 3.75
N LEU A 46 6.55 13.16 3.62
CA LEU A 46 7.70 12.27 3.83
C LEU A 46 8.82 12.54 2.82
N TYR A 47 8.46 12.77 1.55
CA TYR A 47 9.42 13.18 0.53
C TYR A 47 10.17 14.45 0.94
N GLN A 48 9.46 15.49 1.39
CA GLN A 48 10.11 16.73 1.82
C GLN A 48 11.07 16.52 2.98
N GLU A 49 10.70 15.67 3.94
CA GLU A 49 11.51 15.44 5.14
C GLU A 49 12.73 14.58 4.89
N MET A 50 12.74 13.77 3.84
CA MET A 50 13.85 12.85 3.54
C MET A 50 14.66 13.21 2.30
N PHE A 51 14.06 13.81 1.28
CA PHE A 51 14.68 14.00 -0.04
C PHE A 51 14.96 15.47 -0.37
N ALA A 52 14.31 16.44 0.30
CA ALA A 52 14.45 17.85 -0.09
C ALA A 52 15.85 18.43 0.18
N ASP A 53 16.54 17.95 1.22
CA ASP A 53 17.81 18.52 1.68
C ASP A 53 19.05 17.75 1.20
N GLY A 54 18.89 16.79 0.26
CA GLY A 54 19.99 16.08 -0.38
C GLY A 54 19.82 14.56 -0.40
N ASP A 55 20.89 13.84 -0.07
CA ASP A 55 20.92 12.38 -0.12
C ASP A 55 20.04 11.78 0.99
N PRO A 56 18.94 11.08 0.66
CA PRO A 56 18.02 10.51 1.65
C PRO A 56 18.68 9.45 2.53
N SER A 57 19.78 8.83 2.10
CA SER A 57 20.52 7.85 2.91
C SER A 57 21.21 8.47 4.13
N SER A 58 21.33 9.80 4.18
CA SER A 58 21.84 10.53 5.34
C SER A 58 20.79 10.68 6.46
N ILE A 59 19.52 10.35 6.18
CA ILE A 59 18.40 10.49 7.11
C ILE A 59 17.89 9.11 7.52
N ASP A 60 18.02 8.80 8.81
CA ASP A 60 17.44 7.58 9.38
C ASP A 60 15.92 7.76 9.57
N LEU A 61 15.13 6.99 8.82
CA LEU A 61 13.67 7.05 8.85
C LEU A 61 13.10 6.79 10.26
N VAL A 62 13.65 5.83 11.02
CA VAL A 62 13.14 5.50 12.36
C VAL A 62 13.42 6.65 13.32
N GLN A 63 14.60 7.26 13.22
CA GLN A 63 14.95 8.44 14.00
C GLN A 63 14.09 9.65 13.62
N LEU A 64 13.83 9.88 12.33
CA LEU A 64 12.91 10.91 11.85
C LEU A 64 11.51 10.73 12.46
N LEU A 65 10.96 9.52 12.41
CA LEU A 65 9.64 9.22 12.98
C LEU A 65 9.61 9.46 14.50
N LYS A 66 10.69 9.13 15.21
CA LYS A 66 10.85 9.38 16.65
C LYS A 66 10.87 10.87 17.01
N GLU A 67 11.47 11.69 16.16
CA GLU A 67 11.53 13.15 16.34
C GLU A 67 10.17 13.79 16.09
N ARG A 68 9.41 13.29 15.12
CA ARG A 68 8.04 13.72 14.82
C ARG A 68 7.03 13.39 15.92
N GLU A 69 7.16 12.22 16.54
CA GLU A 69 6.24 11.77 17.58
C GLU A 69 6.30 12.72 18.79
N LYS A 70 5.15 13.13 19.31
CA LYS A 70 5.06 14.05 20.46
C LYS A 70 4.75 13.33 21.76
N ASP A 71 4.08 12.17 21.67
CA ASP A 71 3.74 11.33 22.82
C ASP A 71 5.00 10.56 23.30
N PRO A 72 5.51 10.85 24.51
CA PRO A 72 6.70 10.17 25.04
C PRO A 72 6.54 8.65 25.17
N THR A 73 5.31 8.16 25.29
CA THR A 73 5.02 6.73 25.36
C THR A 73 5.18 6.08 23.98
N LYS A 74 4.65 6.72 22.94
CA LYS A 74 4.76 6.24 21.56
C LYS A 74 6.17 6.40 21.01
N LYS A 75 6.95 7.39 21.48
CA LYS A 75 8.39 7.50 21.12
C LYS A 75 9.17 6.22 21.37
N LYS A 76 8.80 5.46 22.41
CA LYS A 76 9.47 4.19 22.76
C LYS A 76 9.33 3.11 21.69
N ILE A 77 8.33 3.23 20.82
CA ILE A 77 8.17 2.34 19.67
C ILE A 77 9.43 2.41 18.79
N PHE A 78 10.00 3.59 18.61
CA PHE A 78 11.17 3.82 17.76
C PHE A 78 12.51 3.58 18.47
N ASP A 79 12.50 3.20 19.75
CA ASP A 79 13.70 2.71 20.44
C ASP A 79 14.01 1.23 20.12
N ALA A 80 13.03 0.53 19.53
CA ALA A 80 13.20 -0.85 19.11
C ALA A 80 14.04 -0.96 17.83
N ARG A 81 14.73 -2.08 17.68
CA ARG A 81 15.36 -2.45 16.41
C ARG A 81 14.35 -3.19 15.54
N TYR A 82 14.12 -2.66 14.34
CA TYR A 82 13.34 -3.32 13.30
C TYR A 82 14.27 -4.04 12.33
N SER A 83 13.88 -5.24 11.89
CA SER A 83 14.55 -5.95 10.80
C SER A 83 14.04 -5.49 9.44
N ASP A 84 12.81 -4.99 9.40
CA ASP A 84 12.12 -4.62 8.18
C ASP A 84 11.26 -3.38 8.40
N ILE A 85 11.18 -2.53 7.38
CA ILE A 85 10.29 -1.38 7.34
C ILE A 85 9.40 -1.47 6.09
N ILE A 86 8.09 -1.36 6.29
CA ILE A 86 7.08 -1.35 5.24
C ILE A 86 6.40 0.01 5.27
N LEU A 87 6.31 0.66 4.11
CA LEU A 87 5.64 1.95 3.95
C LEU A 87 4.42 1.75 3.06
N ILE A 88 3.26 2.24 3.50
CA ILE A 88 1.99 2.15 2.77
C ILE A 88 1.40 3.55 2.66
N PHE A 89 1.31 4.04 1.43
CA PHE A 89 0.78 5.37 1.12
C PHE A 89 -0.25 5.32 0.00
N ASP A 90 -1.05 6.37 -0.08
CA ASP A 90 -2.08 6.52 -1.09
C ASP A 90 -1.54 7.29 -2.31
N PHE A 91 -2.10 7.01 -3.48
CA PHE A 91 -1.80 7.70 -4.72
C PHE A 91 -2.78 8.86 -4.93
N GLU A 92 -2.35 10.06 -4.54
CA GLU A 92 -3.18 11.27 -4.53
C GLU A 92 -2.77 12.27 -5.63
N PRO A 93 -3.16 12.07 -6.91
CA PRO A 93 -2.83 13.01 -7.98
C PRO A 93 -3.59 14.34 -7.90
N GLN A 94 -4.61 14.43 -7.06
CA GLN A 94 -5.33 15.66 -6.75
C GLN A 94 -4.61 16.54 -5.72
N ASP A 95 -3.58 16.04 -5.02
CA ASP A 95 -2.82 16.84 -4.06
C ASP A 95 -1.98 17.90 -4.82
N PRO A 96 -1.95 19.17 -4.39
CA PRO A 96 -1.17 20.23 -5.04
C PRO A 96 0.34 19.95 -5.14
N GLN A 97 0.87 19.05 -4.31
CA GLN A 97 2.29 18.67 -4.27
C GLN A 97 2.59 17.43 -5.12
N PHE A 98 1.57 16.86 -5.79
CA PHE A 98 1.71 15.69 -6.65
C PHE A 98 2.83 15.87 -7.68
N SER A 99 3.68 14.86 -7.75
CA SER A 99 4.70 14.72 -8.79
C SER A 99 4.97 13.24 -8.97
N GLY A 100 4.76 12.74 -10.19
CA GLY A 100 5.07 11.34 -10.53
C GLY A 100 6.54 11.00 -10.28
N ASP A 101 7.44 11.95 -10.58
CA ASP A 101 8.89 11.79 -10.37
C ASP A 101 9.24 11.59 -8.90
N LYS A 102 8.62 12.36 -7.99
CA LYS A 102 8.83 12.18 -6.54
C LYS A 102 8.40 10.80 -6.06
N ILE A 103 7.25 10.32 -6.52
CA ILE A 103 6.75 8.98 -6.14
C ILE A 103 7.67 7.90 -6.70
N LEU A 104 8.15 8.07 -7.94
CA LEU A 104 9.08 7.14 -8.58
C LEU A 104 10.42 7.07 -7.81
N GLU A 105 10.98 8.22 -7.45
CA GLU A 105 12.21 8.31 -6.65
C GLU A 105 12.04 7.61 -5.30
N MET A 106 10.91 7.83 -4.61
CA MET A 106 10.62 7.14 -3.35
C MET A 106 10.46 5.63 -3.53
N MET A 107 9.79 5.16 -4.59
CA MET A 107 9.67 3.72 -4.85
C MET A 107 11.00 3.05 -5.22
N GLN A 108 11.92 3.78 -5.85
CA GLN A 108 13.27 3.31 -6.12
C GLN A 108 14.11 3.22 -4.83
N TYR A 109 14.00 4.24 -3.98
CA TYR A 109 14.71 4.27 -2.69
C TYR A 109 14.19 3.21 -1.72
N PHE A 110 12.87 3.15 -1.52
CA PHE A 110 12.20 2.19 -0.65
C PHE A 110 11.82 0.91 -1.41
N SER A 111 12.82 0.16 -1.86
CA SER A 111 12.63 -1.04 -2.68
C SER A 111 12.74 -2.38 -1.92
N GLU A 112 13.50 -2.43 -0.82
CA GLU A 112 13.79 -3.65 -0.06
C GLU A 112 13.50 -3.43 1.43
N SER A 113 12.65 -4.28 2.03
CA SER A 113 12.14 -4.05 3.39
C SER A 113 13.24 -4.11 4.44
N SER A 114 14.23 -4.96 4.21
CA SER A 114 15.34 -5.21 5.13
C SER A 114 16.50 -4.21 5.05
N ASP A 115 16.43 -3.26 4.12
CA ASP A 115 17.40 -2.17 3.94
C ASP A 115 16.77 -0.81 4.30
N MET A 116 16.49 0.05 3.32
CA MET A 116 15.86 1.36 3.56
C MET A 116 14.35 1.26 3.81
N GLY A 117 13.74 0.11 3.51
CA GLY A 117 12.30 -0.14 3.62
C GLY A 117 11.68 -0.44 2.25
N LYS A 118 10.43 -0.91 2.25
CA LYS A 118 9.67 -1.23 1.02
C LYS A 118 8.36 -0.45 0.95
N LEU A 119 8.16 0.28 -0.14
CA LEU A 119 6.99 1.13 -0.37
C LEU A 119 5.92 0.44 -1.21
N TYR A 120 4.69 0.47 -0.72
CA TYR A 120 3.47 0.09 -1.42
C TYR A 120 2.57 1.32 -1.58
N ILE A 121 2.03 1.48 -2.79
CA ILE A 121 1.13 2.57 -3.14
C ILE A 121 -0.27 2.03 -3.44
N ASN A 122 -1.28 2.49 -2.73
CA ASN A 122 -2.68 2.16 -3.04
C ASN A 122 -3.24 3.15 -4.07
N TYR A 123 -3.93 2.65 -5.08
CA TYR A 123 -4.46 3.43 -6.19
C TYR A 123 -6.00 3.46 -6.15
N PRO A 124 -6.63 4.63 -5.91
CA PRO A 124 -6.00 5.88 -5.47
C PRO A 124 -5.70 5.90 -3.96
N MET A 125 -6.33 5.02 -3.18
CA MET A 125 -6.22 5.03 -1.72
C MET A 125 -6.62 3.68 -1.12
N VAL A 126 -6.41 3.49 0.18
CA VAL A 126 -6.72 2.23 0.88
C VAL A 126 -8.16 1.72 0.68
N GLU A 127 -9.12 2.61 0.43
CA GLU A 127 -10.49 2.22 0.08
C GLU A 127 -10.59 1.30 -1.15
N ALA A 128 -9.56 1.26 -2.01
CA ALA A 128 -9.45 0.32 -3.13
C ALA A 128 -9.56 -1.16 -2.71
N PHE A 129 -9.14 -1.53 -1.49
CA PHE A 129 -9.31 -2.89 -0.97
C PHE A 129 -10.78 -3.30 -0.90
N TYR A 130 -11.64 -2.38 -0.47
CA TYR A 130 -13.06 -2.61 -0.24
C TYR A 130 -13.91 -2.44 -1.50
N HIS A 131 -13.32 -2.00 -2.62
CA HIS A 131 -14.05 -1.68 -3.84
C HIS A 131 -14.31 -2.91 -4.71
N MET A 132 -15.09 -3.85 -4.16
CA MET A 132 -15.61 -5.01 -4.89
C MET A 132 -17.07 -5.28 -4.48
N LYS A 133 -17.94 -5.54 -5.47
CA LYS A 133 -19.37 -5.81 -5.22
C LYS A 133 -19.64 -7.26 -4.81
N SER A 134 -18.68 -8.14 -5.04
CA SER A 134 -18.67 -9.54 -4.61
C SER A 134 -17.23 -9.99 -4.33
N ILE A 135 -17.04 -11.15 -3.71
CA ILE A 135 -15.72 -11.77 -3.56
C ILE A 135 -15.89 -13.21 -4.08
N PRO A 136 -15.39 -13.55 -5.28
CA PRO A 136 -14.62 -12.69 -6.20
C PRO A 136 -15.52 -11.70 -6.98
N ASP A 137 -14.94 -10.68 -7.60
CA ASP A 137 -15.65 -9.69 -8.43
C ASP A 137 -15.14 -9.74 -9.87
N LYS A 138 -15.93 -10.36 -10.74
CA LYS A 138 -15.59 -10.56 -12.16
C LYS A 138 -15.27 -9.27 -12.92
N ASP A 139 -15.82 -8.13 -12.47
CA ASP A 139 -15.71 -6.85 -13.16
C ASP A 139 -14.61 -5.96 -12.53
N TYR A 140 -13.93 -6.44 -11.47
CA TYR A 140 -12.92 -5.68 -10.74
C TYR A 140 -11.78 -5.15 -11.62
N ASN A 141 -11.39 -5.92 -12.65
CA ASN A 141 -10.33 -5.52 -13.58
C ASN A 141 -10.66 -4.23 -14.35
N ASP A 142 -11.93 -3.94 -14.54
CA ASP A 142 -12.40 -2.77 -15.29
C ASP A 142 -12.64 -1.55 -14.38
N TYR A 143 -12.51 -1.71 -13.06
CA TYR A 143 -12.77 -0.63 -12.12
C TYR A 143 -11.69 0.46 -12.23
N ILE A 144 -12.17 1.67 -12.52
CA ILE A 144 -11.39 2.90 -12.56
C ILE A 144 -12.08 3.98 -11.71
N VAL A 145 -11.30 4.98 -11.30
CA VAL A 145 -11.75 6.24 -10.72
C VAL A 145 -11.26 7.38 -11.62
N SER A 146 -12.07 8.43 -11.81
CA SER A 146 -11.64 9.61 -12.55
C SER A 146 -10.92 10.59 -11.64
N LEU A 147 -10.04 11.41 -12.20
CA LEU A 147 -9.41 12.50 -11.45
C LEU A 147 -10.44 13.51 -10.95
N GLU A 148 -11.51 13.74 -11.70
CA GLU A 148 -12.66 14.55 -11.28
C GLU A 148 -13.31 13.99 -10.01
N GLU A 149 -13.59 12.68 -9.95
CA GLU A 149 -14.17 12.02 -8.78
C GLU A 149 -13.29 12.17 -7.52
N LEU A 150 -11.96 12.22 -7.71
CA LEU A 150 -11.01 12.47 -6.63
C LEU A 150 -10.99 13.92 -6.17
N ILE A 151 -11.01 14.87 -7.11
CA ILE A 151 -11.08 16.30 -6.80
C ILE A 151 -12.38 16.63 -6.06
N GLU A 152 -13.49 16.00 -6.43
CA GLU A 152 -14.78 16.14 -5.75
C GLU A 152 -14.84 15.42 -4.39
N GLY A 153 -13.89 14.53 -4.10
CA GLY A 153 -13.84 13.76 -2.86
C GLY A 153 -14.97 12.72 -2.73
N THR A 154 -15.57 12.28 -3.84
CA THR A 154 -16.76 11.40 -3.84
C THR A 154 -16.41 9.91 -3.93
N TYR A 155 -15.15 9.57 -4.24
CA TYR A 155 -14.69 8.18 -4.37
C TYR A 155 -14.99 7.30 -3.14
N LYS A 156 -14.70 7.76 -1.92
CA LYS A 156 -14.97 6.99 -0.70
C LYS A 156 -16.47 6.69 -0.52
N GLN A 157 -17.34 7.59 -0.97
CA GLN A 157 -18.78 7.41 -0.91
C GLN A 157 -19.23 6.36 -1.93
N ARG A 158 -18.63 6.37 -3.13
CA ARG A 158 -18.84 5.35 -4.15
C ARG A 158 -18.45 3.96 -3.66
N VAL A 159 -17.26 3.80 -3.07
CA VAL A 159 -16.81 2.51 -2.49
C VAL A 159 -17.79 2.03 -1.41
N ASN A 160 -18.26 2.91 -0.53
CA ASN A 160 -19.25 2.55 0.49
C ASN A 160 -20.59 2.07 -0.09
N ARG A 161 -21.01 2.64 -1.23
CA ARG A 161 -22.25 2.26 -1.92
C ARG A 161 -22.12 0.94 -2.69
N GLU A 162 -20.97 0.72 -3.31
CA GLU A 162 -20.72 -0.38 -4.25
C GLU A 162 -20.14 -1.64 -3.60
N ASN A 163 -19.49 -1.52 -2.43
CA ASN A 163 -18.94 -2.71 -1.76
C ASN A 163 -20.04 -3.72 -1.38
N ARG A 164 -19.69 -5.01 -1.49
CA ARG A 164 -20.55 -6.19 -1.28
C ARG A 164 -21.53 -6.09 -0.10
N ASN A 165 -21.09 -5.48 1.01
CA ASN A 165 -21.85 -5.46 2.27
C ASN A 165 -22.26 -4.06 2.73
N ARG A 166 -21.90 -3.02 1.97
CA ARG A 166 -21.95 -1.59 2.36
C ARG A 166 -21.34 -1.32 3.74
N ASN A 167 -20.38 -2.15 4.14
CA ASN A 167 -19.77 -2.14 5.46
C ASN A 167 -18.38 -2.81 5.39
N TYR A 168 -17.35 -2.02 5.64
CA TYR A 168 -15.95 -2.48 5.60
C TYR A 168 -15.67 -3.60 6.62
N SER A 169 -16.32 -3.61 7.79
CA SER A 169 -16.10 -4.66 8.80
C SER A 169 -16.66 -6.03 8.41
N LYS A 170 -17.42 -6.11 7.31
CA LYS A 170 -18.00 -7.35 6.76
C LYS A 170 -17.36 -7.77 5.44
N PHE A 171 -16.35 -7.03 4.98
CA PHE A 171 -15.65 -7.29 3.74
C PHE A 171 -14.37 -8.10 4.02
N ALA A 172 -14.17 -9.19 3.28
CA ALA A 172 -12.99 -10.06 3.41
C ALA A 172 -12.71 -10.51 4.86
N VAL A 173 -13.70 -11.09 5.53
CA VAL A 173 -13.65 -11.32 6.99
C VAL A 173 -12.87 -12.58 7.40
N ASN A 174 -12.46 -13.39 6.43
CA ASN A 174 -11.73 -14.63 6.66
C ASN A 174 -10.59 -14.76 5.64
N ARG A 175 -9.68 -15.73 5.87
CA ARG A 175 -8.51 -15.94 5.03
C ARG A 175 -8.86 -16.27 3.57
N GLU A 176 -9.90 -17.06 3.32
CA GLU A 176 -10.32 -17.42 1.96
C GLU A 176 -10.73 -16.16 1.16
N GLU A 177 -11.58 -15.31 1.75
CA GLU A 177 -11.98 -14.06 1.12
C GLU A 177 -10.80 -13.10 0.94
N CYS A 178 -9.92 -12.98 1.94
CA CYS A 178 -8.69 -12.18 1.81
C CYS A 178 -7.80 -12.69 0.67
N ASN A 179 -7.59 -14.00 0.56
CA ASN A 179 -6.82 -14.62 -0.53
C ASN A 179 -7.43 -14.26 -1.89
N MET A 180 -8.75 -14.34 -2.03
CA MET A 180 -9.45 -13.99 -3.28
C MET A 180 -9.33 -12.50 -3.65
N VAL A 181 -9.35 -11.60 -2.66
CA VAL A 181 -9.12 -10.16 -2.90
C VAL A 181 -7.68 -9.90 -3.29
N ILE A 182 -6.71 -10.51 -2.60
CA ILE A 182 -5.27 -10.38 -2.90
C ILE A 182 -4.98 -10.89 -4.31
N HIS A 183 -5.43 -12.09 -4.66
CA HIS A 183 -5.25 -12.66 -6.00
C HIS A 183 -5.81 -11.78 -7.11
N GLN A 184 -7.01 -11.20 -6.92
CA GLN A 184 -7.58 -10.28 -7.90
C GLN A 184 -6.78 -8.97 -8.05
N ASN A 185 -6.22 -8.44 -6.95
CA ASN A 185 -5.33 -7.28 -7.03
C ASN A 185 -4.02 -7.64 -7.76
N ILE A 186 -3.42 -8.79 -7.47
CA ILE A 186 -2.20 -9.28 -8.14
C ILE A 186 -2.47 -9.47 -9.65
N ASP A 187 -3.56 -10.15 -10.00
CA ASP A 187 -3.98 -10.35 -11.40
C ASP A 187 -4.17 -9.02 -12.13
N LYS A 188 -4.81 -8.04 -11.47
CA LYS A 188 -5.02 -6.72 -12.06
C LYS A 188 -3.70 -5.96 -12.24
N ALA A 189 -2.79 -6.02 -11.27
CA ALA A 189 -1.47 -5.41 -11.40
C ALA A 189 -0.65 -6.01 -12.55
N TRP A 190 -0.74 -7.33 -12.78
CA TRP A 190 -0.15 -7.98 -13.96
C TRP A 190 -0.76 -7.53 -15.29
N ARG A 191 -2.06 -7.18 -15.31
CA ARG A 191 -2.72 -6.60 -16.49
C ARG A 191 -2.28 -5.15 -16.72
N ILE A 192 -2.19 -4.35 -15.67
CA ILE A 192 -1.79 -2.93 -15.73
C ILE A 192 -0.36 -2.78 -16.23
N SER A 193 0.57 -3.59 -15.71
CA SER A 193 1.98 -3.58 -16.14
C SER A 193 2.19 -4.08 -17.57
N GLU A 194 1.18 -4.73 -18.18
CA GLU A 194 1.29 -5.46 -19.45
C GLU A 194 2.40 -6.54 -19.45
N ALA A 195 2.91 -6.90 -18.27
CA ALA A 195 4.09 -7.74 -18.12
C ALA A 195 3.80 -9.24 -18.33
N ARG A 196 2.54 -9.67 -18.23
CA ARG A 196 2.14 -11.06 -18.55
C ARG A 196 2.42 -11.47 -20.00
N GLN A 197 2.53 -10.52 -20.94
CA GLN A 197 2.87 -10.83 -22.33
C GLN A 197 4.38 -10.93 -22.59
N LYS A 198 5.24 -10.42 -21.69
CA LYS A 198 6.69 -10.36 -21.90
C LYS A 198 7.47 -11.54 -21.32
N LEU A 199 6.85 -12.35 -20.45
CA LEU A 199 7.55 -13.41 -19.72
C LEU A 199 6.88 -14.76 -20.00
N GLY A 200 7.51 -15.56 -20.85
CA GLY A 200 7.27 -17.00 -20.82
C GLY A 200 7.55 -17.50 -19.41
N ALA A 201 6.56 -18.19 -18.82
CA ALA A 201 6.61 -18.92 -17.55
C ALA A 201 7.74 -18.51 -16.58
N VAL A 202 7.48 -17.52 -15.71
CA VAL A 202 8.37 -17.21 -14.59
C VAL A 202 7.62 -17.42 -13.28
N ASP A 203 8.30 -18.07 -12.33
CA ASP A 203 7.87 -18.35 -10.95
C ASP A 203 7.65 -17.08 -10.07
N GLN A 204 7.52 -15.90 -10.69
CA GLN A 204 7.39 -14.63 -9.99
C GLN A 204 5.93 -14.36 -9.62
N LEU A 205 5.67 -14.24 -8.32
CA LEU A 205 4.31 -14.07 -7.79
C LEU A 205 3.73 -12.67 -8.05
N LEU A 206 4.57 -11.63 -7.94
CA LEU A 206 4.17 -10.22 -8.01
C LEU A 206 4.83 -9.49 -9.19
N PRO A 207 4.11 -8.56 -9.85
CA PRO A 207 4.70 -7.72 -10.89
C PRO A 207 5.68 -6.70 -10.30
N ASP A 208 6.51 -6.11 -11.16
CA ASP A 208 7.32 -4.95 -10.79
C ASP A 208 6.41 -3.75 -10.48
N LEU A 209 6.47 -3.25 -9.25
CA LEU A 209 5.64 -2.14 -8.79
C LEU A 209 6.04 -0.80 -9.44
N ILE A 210 7.28 -0.64 -9.90
CA ILE A 210 7.71 0.53 -10.66
C ILE A 210 7.03 0.54 -12.03
N GLU A 211 6.94 -0.61 -12.71
CA GLU A 211 6.18 -0.72 -13.97
C GLU A 211 4.70 -0.41 -13.78
N VAL A 212 4.10 -0.90 -12.67
CA VAL A 212 2.72 -0.56 -12.30
C VAL A 212 2.57 0.95 -12.11
N LEU A 213 3.46 1.59 -11.32
CA LEU A 213 3.41 3.05 -11.10
C LEU A 213 3.50 3.82 -12.43
N MET A 214 4.45 3.48 -13.31
CA MET A 214 4.61 4.18 -14.59
C MET A 214 3.33 4.09 -15.45
N LYS A 215 2.67 2.93 -15.46
CA LYS A 215 1.41 2.74 -16.19
C LYS A 215 0.25 3.52 -15.54
N GLN A 216 0.19 3.57 -14.21
CA GLN A 216 -0.79 4.37 -13.48
C GLN A 216 -0.61 5.88 -13.77
N LEU A 217 0.64 6.38 -13.73
CA LEU A 217 0.98 7.77 -14.05
C LEU A 217 0.58 8.13 -15.49
N SER A 218 0.92 7.28 -16.45
CA SER A 218 0.55 7.47 -17.86
C SER A 218 -0.97 7.57 -18.06
N LYS A 219 -1.76 6.75 -17.36
CA LYS A 219 -3.23 6.82 -17.43
C LYS A 219 -3.80 8.10 -16.82
N VAL A 220 -3.23 8.60 -15.73
CA VAL A 220 -3.61 9.92 -15.17
C VAL A 220 -3.29 11.03 -16.17
N GLU A 221 -2.12 10.98 -16.79
CA GLU A 221 -1.69 12.00 -17.74
C GLU A 221 -2.59 12.05 -18.97
N VAL A 222 -2.81 10.90 -19.62
CA VAL A 222 -3.49 10.77 -20.92
C VAL A 222 -5.01 10.68 -20.80
N GLU A 223 -5.51 9.86 -19.88
CA GLU A 223 -6.93 9.51 -19.79
C GLU A 223 -7.64 10.16 -18.58
N LYS A 224 -6.90 10.80 -17.67
CA LYS A 224 -7.44 11.41 -16.42
C LYS A 224 -8.19 10.40 -15.54
N VAL A 225 -7.76 9.15 -15.58
CA VAL A 225 -8.32 8.05 -14.77
C VAL A 225 -7.21 7.24 -14.11
N ILE A 226 -7.58 6.52 -13.07
CA ILE A 226 -6.69 5.65 -12.31
C ILE A 226 -7.36 4.27 -12.24
N PRO A 227 -6.73 3.21 -12.77
CA PRO A 227 -7.13 1.85 -12.46
C PRO A 227 -7.03 1.61 -10.95
N ILE A 228 -8.15 1.17 -10.36
CA ILE A 228 -8.22 0.92 -8.92
C ILE A 228 -7.37 -0.32 -8.58
N LEU A 229 -6.45 -0.19 -7.64
CA LEU A 229 -5.53 -1.24 -7.25
C LEU A 229 -5.06 -1.03 -5.80
N CYS A 230 -5.18 -2.04 -4.95
CA CYS A 230 -4.66 -2.00 -3.58
C CYS A 230 -3.39 -2.86 -3.50
N THR A 231 -2.23 -2.22 -3.44
CA THR A 231 -0.94 -2.95 -3.44
C THR A 231 -0.46 -3.28 -2.04
N CYS A 232 -0.95 -2.61 -0.98
CA CYS A 232 -0.52 -2.93 0.38
C CYS A 232 -0.81 -4.39 0.77
N VAL A 233 -1.81 -5.02 0.17
CA VAL A 233 -2.12 -6.44 0.40
C VAL A 233 -1.12 -7.40 -0.24
N PHE A 234 -0.25 -6.92 -1.14
CA PHE A 234 0.85 -7.70 -1.70
C PHE A 234 1.90 -8.01 -0.65
N TYR A 235 1.96 -7.23 0.43
CA TYR A 235 2.81 -7.52 1.57
C TYR A 235 2.61 -8.94 2.11
N ILE A 236 1.38 -9.47 2.08
CA ILE A 236 1.11 -10.85 2.52
C ILE A 236 1.85 -11.87 1.65
N ALA A 237 1.87 -11.65 0.33
CA ALA A 237 2.57 -12.48 -0.63
C ALA A 237 4.09 -12.37 -0.46
N ASP A 238 4.61 -11.15 -0.29
CA ASP A 238 6.03 -10.88 -0.07
C ASP A 238 6.52 -11.45 1.26
N TYR A 239 5.71 -11.35 2.32
CA TYR A 239 6.06 -11.87 3.64
C TYR A 239 6.12 -13.40 3.65
N ASN A 240 5.12 -14.06 3.06
CA ASN A 240 5.14 -15.51 2.89
C ASN A 240 4.20 -15.95 1.75
N PRO A 241 4.73 -16.30 0.56
CA PRO A 241 3.90 -16.63 -0.60
C PRO A 241 3.00 -17.85 -0.37
N LYS A 242 3.36 -18.73 0.59
CA LYS A 242 2.55 -19.91 0.93
C LYS A 242 1.20 -19.55 1.55
N PHE A 243 1.02 -18.32 2.06
CA PHE A 243 -0.27 -17.88 2.59
C PHE A 243 -1.37 -17.81 1.52
N LEU A 244 -0.98 -17.69 0.25
CA LEU A 244 -1.92 -17.60 -0.87
C LEU A 244 -2.18 -18.93 -1.58
N ASN A 245 -1.57 -20.03 -1.12
CA ASN A 245 -1.66 -21.36 -1.74
C ASN A 245 -2.82 -22.23 -1.20
N GLY A 246 -3.78 -21.63 -0.49
CA GLY A 246 -4.88 -22.32 0.17
C GLY A 246 -6.22 -21.62 -0.04
#